data_AF-A0AAV7FMQ2-F1
#
_entry.id   AF-A0AAV7FMQ2-F1
#
_cell.length_a   1.000
_cell.length_b   1.000
_cell.length_c   1.000
_cell.angle_alpha   90.00
_cell.angle_beta   90.00
_cell.angle_gamma   90.00
#
_symmetry.space_group_name_H-M   'P 1'
#
loop_
_entity.id
_entity.type
_entity.pdbx_description
1 polymer ?
#
loop_
_entity_poly.entity_id
_entity_poly.type
_entity_poly.pdbx_seq_one_letter_code
_entity_poly.pdbx_strand_id
1 'polypeptide(L)'
;MVEAQCSVQLTFPVILKSASMIYSVGVSVFLGGNKPSRTGDVRVRTSHPPFLGGLCLEEISYLQEQGPVVEDVSTILEIEQRAHENGLQENYYWLDRILRSYQSRAYFGDLNASFEIQEEGRTKVRKCLTPSSMLLALQRILPFPCKNQYTLVILMPQTSRIKLLKSSFLFSSNGFSRDAKILAGAAGGLILAISLWRYYRSTMNS
;
A
#
# COMPACT_ATOMS: atom_id res chain seq x y z
N MET A 1 -18.45 16.40 23.91
CA MET A 1 -18.75 15.36 22.91
C MET A 1 -17.53 14.46 22.77
N VAL A 2 -17.55 13.30 23.40
CA VAL A 2 -16.48 12.30 23.35
C VAL A 2 -16.77 11.39 22.15
N GLU A 3 -15.94 11.46 21.10
CA GLU A 3 -16.00 10.51 19.98
C GLU A 3 -15.50 9.16 20.50
N ALA A 4 -16.43 8.20 20.62
CA ALA A 4 -16.12 6.82 20.97
C ALA A 4 -15.21 6.21 19.89
N GLN A 5 -14.15 5.55 20.33
CA GLN A 5 -13.14 4.95 19.49
C GLN A 5 -13.58 3.54 19.10
N CYS A 6 -13.95 3.34 17.84
CA CYS A 6 -14.05 2.02 17.23
C CYS A 6 -12.92 1.88 16.21
N SER A 7 -11.94 0.98 16.43
CA SER A 7 -11.13 0.51 15.31
C SER A 7 -11.94 -0.57 14.59
N VAL A 8 -12.73 -0.15 13.61
CA VAL A 8 -13.41 -1.11 12.73
C VAL A 8 -12.42 -1.48 11.64
N GLN A 9 -11.87 -2.68 11.71
CA GLN A 9 -11.17 -3.27 10.57
C GLN A 9 -12.24 -3.72 9.58
N LEU A 10 -12.64 -2.81 8.69
CA LEU A 10 -13.58 -3.11 7.61
C LEU A 10 -12.86 -3.94 6.55
N THR A 11 -13.02 -5.25 6.61
CA THR A 11 -12.56 -6.17 5.57
C THR A 11 -13.69 -6.30 4.55
N PHE A 12 -13.62 -5.54 3.46
CA PHE A 12 -14.57 -5.66 2.36
C PHE A 12 -14.12 -6.77 1.40
N PRO A 13 -14.99 -7.72 1.02
CA PRO A 13 -14.74 -8.59 -0.11
C PRO A 13 -14.91 -7.78 -1.40
N VAL A 14 -13.86 -7.10 -1.86
CA VAL A 14 -13.87 -6.43 -3.17
C VAL A 14 -13.64 -7.49 -4.24
N ILE A 15 -14.70 -7.87 -4.95
CA ILE A 15 -14.61 -8.73 -6.13
C ILE A 15 -14.22 -7.85 -7.32
N LEU A 16 -12.91 -7.72 -7.58
CA LEU A 16 -12.41 -7.03 -8.77
C LEU A 16 -12.71 -7.87 -10.01
N LYS A 17 -13.75 -7.50 -10.76
CA LYS A 17 -14.09 -8.10 -12.08
C LYS A 17 -13.24 -7.47 -13.19
N SER A 18 -11.95 -7.76 -13.25
CA SER A 18 -11.19 -7.60 -14.50
C SER A 18 -9.94 -8.49 -14.54
N ALA A 19 -9.88 -9.33 -15.56
CA ALA A 19 -8.87 -10.36 -15.78
C ALA A 19 -7.46 -9.78 -16.00
N SER A 20 -6.64 -9.82 -14.95
CA SER A 20 -5.17 -9.92 -15.03
C SER A 20 -4.70 -10.41 -13.65
N MET A 21 -3.72 -11.31 -13.59
CA MET A 21 -3.26 -11.96 -12.34
C MET A 21 -3.13 -10.96 -11.18
N ILE A 22 -4.00 -11.06 -10.18
CA ILE A 22 -3.88 -10.35 -8.90
C ILE A 22 -3.57 -11.43 -7.85
N TYR A 23 -2.36 -11.43 -7.29
CA TYR A 23 -1.98 -12.36 -6.22
C TYR A 23 -2.64 -12.02 -4.88
N SER A 24 -2.86 -10.74 -4.56
CA SER A 24 -3.52 -10.33 -3.30
C SER A 24 -3.96 -8.86 -3.31
N VAL A 25 -5.11 -8.58 -2.69
CA VAL A 25 -5.62 -7.25 -2.38
C VAL A 25 -5.98 -7.21 -0.90
N GLY A 26 -5.57 -6.15 -0.21
CA GLY A 26 -5.95 -5.91 1.18
C GLY A 26 -6.32 -4.46 1.39
N VAL A 27 -7.45 -4.23 2.06
CA VAL A 27 -7.86 -2.90 2.54
C VAL A 27 -7.65 -2.88 4.04
N SER A 28 -6.86 -1.90 4.50
CA SER A 28 -6.55 -1.70 5.90
C SER A 28 -6.92 -0.28 6.30
N VAL A 29 -7.80 -0.14 7.29
CA VAL A 29 -8.18 1.15 7.85
C VAL A 29 -7.39 1.35 9.15
N PHE A 30 -6.63 2.44 9.25
CA PHE A 30 -5.93 2.81 10.47
C PHE A 30 -6.51 4.10 11.04
N LEU A 31 -7.53 3.98 11.89
CA LEU A 31 -8.04 5.13 12.63
C LEU A 31 -7.14 5.37 13.85
N GLY A 32 -6.21 6.30 13.74
CA GLY A 32 -5.26 6.69 14.78
C GLY A 32 -5.94 7.37 15.96
N GLY A 33 -6.57 6.59 16.83
CA GLY A 33 -7.24 7.08 18.04
C GLY A 33 -6.28 7.40 19.20
N ASN A 34 -5.05 6.90 19.16
CA ASN A 34 -4.12 7.06 20.27
C ASN A 34 -3.57 8.49 20.31
N LYS A 35 -3.39 9.05 21.53
CA LYS A 35 -2.65 10.31 21.69
C LYS A 35 -1.28 10.20 21.00
N PRO A 36 -0.84 11.23 20.24
CA PRO A 36 -1.48 12.55 20.06
C PRO A 36 -2.41 12.64 18.84
N SER A 37 -2.51 11.61 18.00
CA SER A 37 -3.24 11.73 16.72
C SER A 37 -4.75 11.86 16.95
N ARG A 38 -5.38 12.70 16.12
CA ARG A 38 -6.84 12.86 16.01
C ARG A 38 -7.34 12.42 14.63
N THR A 39 -6.43 11.97 13.77
CA THR A 39 -6.70 11.71 12.35
C THR A 39 -6.42 10.24 12.06
N GLY A 40 -7.38 9.60 11.38
CA GLY A 40 -7.24 8.27 10.81
C GLY A 40 -6.80 8.33 9.36
N ASP A 41 -6.12 7.28 8.90
CA ASP A 41 -5.63 7.11 7.54
C ASP A 41 -6.11 5.76 7.00
N VAL A 42 -6.57 5.72 5.76
CA VAL A 42 -7.01 4.48 5.10
C VAL A 42 -5.97 4.07 4.08
N ARG A 43 -5.49 2.84 4.17
CA ARG A 43 -4.44 2.31 3.29
C ARG A 43 -4.97 1.12 2.52
N VAL A 44 -4.94 1.23 1.20
CA VAL A 44 -5.19 0.11 0.28
C VAL A 44 -3.83 -0.42 -0.16
N ARG A 45 -3.60 -1.72 0.00
CA ARG A 45 -2.38 -2.41 -0.44
C ARG A 45 -2.71 -3.37 -1.58
N THR A 46 -1.97 -3.24 -2.67
CA THR A 46 -2.07 -4.10 -3.85
C THR A 46 -0.69 -4.58 -4.24
N SER A 47 -0.54 -5.85 -4.64
CA SER A 47 0.76 -6.46 -4.99
C SER A 47 1.08 -6.48 -6.50
N HIS A 48 0.43 -5.64 -7.32
CA HIS A 48 0.33 -5.77 -8.79
C HIS A 48 0.49 -4.45 -9.56
N PRO A 49 0.56 -4.44 -10.91
CA PRO A 49 1.12 -3.30 -11.64
C PRO A 49 0.36 -1.97 -11.42
N PRO A 50 1.01 -0.83 -11.69
CA PRO A 50 0.57 0.52 -11.28
C PRO A 50 -0.82 0.95 -11.78
N PHE A 51 -1.41 0.22 -12.74
CA PHE A 51 -2.73 0.47 -13.27
C PHE A 51 -3.88 0.16 -12.30
N LEU A 52 -3.65 -0.62 -11.23
CA LEU A 52 -4.70 -0.94 -10.25
C LEU A 52 -5.06 0.22 -9.32
N GLY A 53 -4.19 1.23 -9.17
CA GLY A 53 -4.49 2.39 -8.33
C GLY A 53 -5.70 3.18 -8.84
N GLY A 54 -5.85 3.31 -10.17
CA GLY A 54 -7.00 3.96 -10.79
C GLY A 54 -8.31 3.23 -10.54
N LEU A 55 -8.29 1.89 -10.68
CA LEU A 55 -9.46 1.04 -10.41
C LEU A 55 -9.87 1.06 -8.94
N CYS A 56 -8.91 1.07 -8.00
CA CYS A 56 -9.22 1.22 -6.58
C CYS A 56 -9.87 2.58 -6.27
N LEU A 57 -9.39 3.67 -6.88
CA LEU A 57 -9.98 5.00 -6.68
C LEU A 57 -11.38 5.09 -7.30
N GLU A 58 -11.62 4.42 -8.43
CA GLU A 58 -12.93 4.34 -9.06
C GLU A 58 -13.93 3.59 -8.18
N GLU A 59 -13.55 2.43 -7.64
CA GLU A 59 -14.38 1.66 -6.72
C GLU A 59 -14.69 2.43 -5.42
N ILE A 60 -13.70 3.12 -4.87
CA ILE A 60 -13.90 3.98 -3.69
C ILE A 60 -14.86 5.14 -4.03
N SER A 61 -14.72 5.75 -5.21
CA SER A 61 -15.65 6.81 -5.66
C SER A 61 -17.07 6.27 -5.78
N TYR A 62 -17.23 5.10 -6.39
CA TYR A 62 -18.52 4.42 -6.54
C TYR A 62 -19.18 4.16 -5.19
N LEU A 63 -18.41 3.63 -4.22
CA LEU A 63 -18.89 3.39 -2.86
C LEU A 63 -19.22 4.70 -2.10
N GLN A 64 -18.50 5.79 -2.36
CA GLN A 64 -18.80 7.11 -1.79
C GLN A 64 -20.02 7.80 -2.41
N GLU A 65 -20.44 7.39 -3.61
CA GLU A 65 -21.62 7.92 -4.31
C GLU A 65 -22.88 7.10 -4.02
N GLN A 66 -22.79 5.78 -4.14
CA GLN A 66 -23.96 4.90 -3.96
C GLN A 66 -24.15 4.42 -2.51
N GLY A 67 -23.07 4.29 -1.75
CA GLY A 67 -23.09 3.71 -0.40
C GLY A 67 -23.30 2.20 -0.37
N PRO A 68 -23.19 1.59 0.82
CA PRO A 68 -23.40 0.15 0.99
C PRO A 68 -24.88 -0.22 0.90
N VAL A 69 -25.17 -1.44 0.43
CA VAL A 69 -26.54 -1.95 0.37
C VAL A 69 -26.98 -2.41 1.77
N VAL A 70 -28.29 -2.49 2.03
CA VAL A 70 -28.83 -2.88 3.35
C VAL A 70 -28.31 -4.25 3.79
N GLU A 71 -28.21 -5.20 2.85
CA GLU A 71 -27.70 -6.55 3.08
C GLU A 71 -26.21 -6.53 3.47
N ASP A 72 -25.42 -5.61 2.93
CA ASP A 72 -24.01 -5.45 3.31
C ASP A 72 -23.92 -4.96 4.76
N VAL A 73 -24.78 -4.02 5.16
CA VAL A 73 -24.81 -3.50 6.53
C VAL A 73 -25.17 -4.60 7.52
N SER A 74 -26.19 -5.41 7.23
CA SER A 74 -26.55 -6.54 8.11
C SER A 74 -25.42 -7.56 8.21
N THR A 75 -24.75 -7.85 7.09
CA THR A 75 -23.63 -8.79 7.06
C THR A 75 -22.46 -8.28 7.91
N ILE A 76 -22.13 -6.99 7.83
CA ILE A 76 -21.08 -6.36 8.64
C ILE A 76 -21.43 -6.41 10.12
N LEU A 77 -22.68 -6.14 10.49
CA LEU A 77 -23.14 -6.22 11.89
C LEU A 77 -23.04 -7.64 12.44
N GLU A 78 -23.30 -8.66 11.63
CA GLU A 78 -23.11 -10.05 12.05
C GLU A 78 -21.62 -10.42 12.20
N ILE A 79 -20.78 -9.99 11.25
CA ILE A 79 -19.33 -10.26 11.30
C ILE A 79 -18.71 -9.60 12.54
N GLU A 80 -19.06 -8.35 12.83
CA GLU A 80 -18.60 -7.65 14.04
C GLU A 80 -19.02 -8.39 15.31
N GLN A 81 -20.27 -8.85 15.38
CA GLN A 81 -20.78 -9.58 16.54
C GLN A 81 -20.02 -10.89 16.75
N ARG A 82 -19.83 -11.70 15.69
CA ARG A 82 -19.09 -12.96 15.78
C ARG A 82 -17.63 -12.73 16.16
N ALA A 83 -16.99 -11.70 15.58
CA ALA A 83 -15.61 -11.34 15.93
C ALA A 83 -15.49 -10.91 17.40
N HIS A 84 -16.48 -10.18 17.92
CA HIS A 84 -16.53 -9.80 19.33
C HIS A 84 -16.67 -11.01 20.25
N GLU A 85 -17.61 -11.91 19.96
CA GLU A 85 -17.82 -13.14 20.75
C GLU A 85 -16.59 -14.05 20.78
N ASN A 86 -15.93 -14.22 19.62
CA ASN A 86 -14.68 -14.97 19.55
C ASN A 86 -13.57 -14.27 20.35
N GLY A 87 -13.46 -12.93 20.21
CA GLY A 87 -12.48 -12.14 20.95
C GLY A 87 -12.61 -12.28 22.47
N LEU A 88 -13.83 -12.32 23.01
CA LEU A 88 -14.04 -12.50 24.46
C LEU A 88 -13.40 -13.80 25.01
N GLN A 89 -13.23 -14.82 24.18
CA GLN A 89 -12.59 -16.09 24.54
C GLN A 89 -11.05 -16.05 24.45
N GLU A 90 -10.50 -15.04 23.77
CA GLU A 90 -9.06 -14.93 23.51
C GLU A 90 -8.36 -14.03 24.53
N ASN A 91 -7.25 -14.50 25.10
CA ASN A 91 -6.44 -13.68 26.03
C ASN A 91 -5.88 -12.41 25.37
N TYR A 92 -5.55 -12.48 24.08
CA TYR A 92 -5.00 -11.35 23.33
C TYR A 92 -5.99 -10.19 23.23
N TYR A 93 -7.28 -10.49 23.04
CA TYR A 93 -8.35 -9.49 23.02
C TYR A 93 -8.39 -8.68 24.31
N TRP A 94 -8.33 -9.34 25.47
CA TRP A 94 -8.34 -8.67 26.77
C TRP A 94 -7.09 -7.81 26.99
N LEU A 95 -5.92 -8.31 26.58
CA LEU A 95 -4.67 -7.54 26.62
C LEU A 95 -4.76 -6.26 25.80
N ASP A 96 -5.23 -6.37 24.54
CA ASP A 96 -5.43 -5.21 23.66
C ASP A 96 -6.47 -4.25 24.23
N ARG A 97 -7.56 -4.77 24.79
CA ARG A 97 -8.62 -3.97 25.44
C ARG A 97 -8.09 -3.16 26.63
N ILE A 98 -7.27 -3.78 27.50
CA ILE A 98 -6.61 -3.09 28.61
C ILE A 98 -5.68 -1.98 28.09
N LEU A 99 -4.82 -2.32 27.12
CA LEU A 99 -3.85 -1.39 26.56
C LEU A 99 -4.52 -0.17 25.91
N ARG A 100 -5.58 -0.39 25.12
CA ARG A 100 -6.38 0.68 24.51
C ARG A 100 -7.09 1.53 25.55
N SER A 101 -7.53 0.93 26.66
CA SER A 101 -8.18 1.66 27.73
C SER A 101 -7.23 2.63 28.43
N TYR A 102 -5.96 2.25 28.62
CA TYR A 102 -4.92 3.17 29.12
C TYR A 102 -4.53 4.24 28.08
N GLN A 103 -4.51 3.89 26.80
CA GLN A 103 -4.19 4.83 25.72
C GLN A 103 -5.35 5.76 25.36
N SER A 104 -6.57 5.43 25.82
CA SER A 104 -7.76 6.19 25.55
C SER A 104 -7.71 7.57 26.21
N ARG A 105 -8.36 8.54 25.57
CA ARG A 105 -8.56 9.88 26.15
C ARG A 105 -9.59 9.87 27.27
N ALA A 106 -10.38 8.81 27.40
CA ALA A 106 -11.35 8.62 28.46
C ALA A 106 -10.70 8.21 29.80
N TYR A 107 -9.43 7.81 29.78
CA TYR A 107 -8.74 7.38 31.00
C TYR A 107 -8.40 8.56 31.91
N PHE A 108 -9.01 8.57 33.09
CA PHE A 108 -8.77 9.53 34.17
C PHE A 108 -8.56 8.81 35.50
N GLY A 109 -7.63 7.84 35.52
CA GLY A 109 -7.27 7.09 36.72
C GLY A 109 -8.18 5.89 37.02
N ASP A 110 -9.36 5.81 36.42
CA ASP A 110 -10.24 4.63 36.47
C ASP A 110 -10.24 3.88 35.14
N LEU A 111 -9.84 2.61 35.18
CA LEU A 111 -9.83 1.72 34.01
C LEU A 111 -11.23 1.21 33.68
N ASN A 112 -12.08 0.99 34.70
CA ASN A 112 -13.42 0.44 34.51
C ASN A 112 -14.32 1.43 33.77
N ALA A 113 -14.27 2.72 34.15
CA ALA A 113 -14.93 3.78 33.39
C ALA A 113 -14.50 3.80 31.91
N SER A 114 -13.21 3.61 31.61
CA SER A 114 -12.74 3.51 30.21
C SER A 114 -13.32 2.30 29.47
N PHE A 115 -13.51 1.17 30.15
CA PHE A 115 -14.14 0.00 29.54
C PHE A 115 -15.62 0.22 29.26
N GLU A 116 -16.35 0.82 30.19
CA GLU A 116 -17.77 1.13 30.03
C GLU A 116 -18.00 2.07 28.86
N ILE A 117 -17.21 3.14 28.75
CA ILE A 117 -17.30 4.10 27.65
C ILE A 117 -17.05 3.43 26.29
N GLN A 118 -16.10 2.49 26.22
CA GLN A 118 -15.82 1.75 24.98
C GLN A 118 -16.96 0.80 24.61
N GLU A 119 -17.55 0.11 25.59
CA GLU A 119 -18.67 -0.80 25.37
C GLU A 119 -19.95 -0.05 25.00
N GLU A 120 -20.23 1.06 25.66
CA GLU A 120 -21.32 1.98 25.31
C GLU A 120 -21.12 2.52 23.89
N GLY A 121 -19.90 2.92 23.54
CA GLY A 121 -19.52 3.35 22.21
C GLY A 121 -19.85 2.29 21.14
N ARG A 122 -19.41 1.04 21.37
CA ARG A 122 -19.67 -0.09 20.46
C ARG A 122 -21.17 -0.34 20.30
N THR A 123 -21.89 -0.47 21.41
CA THR A 123 -23.33 -0.77 21.39
C THR A 123 -24.14 0.35 20.72
N LYS A 124 -23.74 1.62 20.93
CA LYS A 124 -24.35 2.78 20.27
C LYS A 124 -24.10 2.77 18.76
N VAL A 125 -22.86 2.55 18.32
CA VAL A 125 -22.52 2.46 16.89
C VAL A 125 -23.32 1.35 16.24
N ARG A 126 -23.38 0.17 16.86
CA ARG A 126 -24.14 -0.98 16.36
C ARG A 126 -25.62 -0.69 16.20
N LYS A 127 -26.25 0.00 17.17
CA LYS A 127 -27.68 0.36 17.12
C LYS A 127 -28.01 1.44 16.09
N CYS A 128 -27.08 2.35 15.83
CA CYS A 128 -27.30 3.50 14.94
C CYS A 128 -26.80 3.26 13.50
N LEU A 129 -26.18 2.12 13.22
CA LEU A 129 -25.59 1.83 11.92
C LEU A 129 -26.67 1.66 10.85
N THR A 130 -26.74 2.63 9.95
CA THR A 130 -27.60 2.61 8.76
C THR A 130 -26.75 2.82 7.50
N PRO A 131 -27.23 2.42 6.31
CA PRO A 131 -26.52 2.68 5.05
C PRO A 131 -26.11 4.16 4.88
N SER A 132 -27.02 5.09 5.20
CA SER A 132 -26.76 6.53 5.14
C SER A 132 -25.67 6.98 6.13
N SER A 133 -25.67 6.45 7.36
CA SER A 133 -24.63 6.77 8.34
C SER A 133 -23.25 6.22 7.94
N MET A 134 -23.21 5.06 7.28
CA MET A 134 -21.98 4.45 6.78
C MET A 134 -21.43 5.22 5.59
N LEU A 135 -22.29 5.68 4.68
CA LEU A 135 -21.91 6.55 3.56
C LEU A 135 -21.29 7.85 4.06
N LEU A 136 -21.96 8.53 5.01
CA LEU A 136 -21.43 9.75 5.61
C LEU A 136 -20.12 9.51 6.36
N ALA A 137 -19.98 8.37 7.05
CA ALA A 137 -18.72 8.00 7.69
C ALA A 137 -17.61 7.77 6.66
N LEU A 138 -17.91 7.10 5.54
CA LEU A 138 -16.96 6.85 4.45
C LEU A 138 -16.46 8.17 3.82
N GLN A 139 -17.37 9.12 3.58
CA GLN A 139 -17.04 10.45 3.06
C GLN A 139 -16.29 11.34 4.06
N ARG A 140 -16.35 11.04 5.35
CA ARG A 140 -15.58 11.73 6.40
C ARG A 140 -14.18 11.15 6.57
N ILE A 141 -14.07 9.82 6.50
CA ILE A 141 -12.80 9.11 6.70
C ILE A 141 -11.90 9.26 5.47
N LEU A 142 -12.48 9.17 4.27
CA LEU A 142 -11.79 9.35 3.01
C LEU A 142 -12.16 10.72 2.44
N PRO A 143 -11.19 11.50 1.92
CA PRO A 143 -11.52 12.77 1.26
C PRO A 143 -12.54 12.54 0.16
N PHE A 144 -13.54 13.41 0.07
CA PHE A 144 -14.54 13.40 -0.99
C PHE A 144 -14.46 14.71 -1.78
N PRO A 145 -14.22 14.67 -3.10
CA PRO A 145 -13.96 13.48 -3.93
C PRO A 145 -12.57 12.86 -3.65
N CYS A 146 -12.47 11.53 -3.70
CA CYS A 146 -11.26 10.77 -3.33
C CYS A 146 -10.03 11.05 -4.22
N LYS A 147 -10.23 11.73 -5.37
CA LYS A 147 -9.18 12.11 -6.31
C LYS A 147 -8.34 13.31 -5.84
N ASN A 148 -8.80 14.06 -4.84
CA ASN A 148 -8.14 15.30 -4.42
C ASN A 148 -6.87 15.07 -3.60
N GLN A 149 -6.84 14.04 -2.76
CA GLN A 149 -5.73 13.76 -1.86
C GLN A 149 -5.57 12.25 -1.67
N TYR A 150 -4.51 11.68 -2.23
CA TYR A 150 -4.12 10.29 -1.99
C TYR A 150 -2.60 10.13 -2.07
N THR A 151 -2.06 9.21 -1.27
CA THR A 151 -0.65 8.84 -1.33
C THR A 151 -0.53 7.47 -1.98
N LEU A 152 0.14 7.40 -3.13
CA LEU A 152 0.38 6.15 -3.84
C LEU A 152 1.84 5.73 -3.64
N VAL A 153 2.04 4.58 -2.99
CA VAL A 153 3.36 3.97 -2.83
C VAL A 153 3.44 2.73 -3.69
N ILE A 154 4.31 2.75 -4.70
CA ILE A 154 4.56 1.60 -5.59
C ILE A 154 5.97 1.10 -5.33
N LEU A 155 6.08 -0.16 -4.89
CA LEU A 155 7.35 -0.86 -4.76
C LEU A 155 7.59 -1.68 -6.03
N MET A 156 8.58 -1.28 -6.82
CA MET A 156 8.98 -2.01 -8.02
C MET A 156 10.16 -2.94 -7.72
N PRO A 157 10.22 -4.14 -8.30
CA PRO A 157 11.37 -5.01 -8.17
C PRO A 157 12.61 -4.32 -8.74
N GLN A 158 13.73 -4.43 -8.04
CA GLN A 158 14.98 -3.80 -8.46
C GLN A 158 15.40 -4.39 -9.81
N THR A 159 15.48 -3.56 -10.85
CA THR A 159 16.05 -3.99 -12.13
C THR A 159 17.51 -4.33 -11.91
N SER A 160 17.94 -5.54 -12.24
CA SER A 160 19.35 -5.91 -12.11
C SER A 160 20.19 -4.90 -12.89
N ARG A 161 21.35 -4.50 -12.34
CA ARG A 161 22.27 -3.56 -13.00
C ARG A 161 22.64 -4.00 -14.42
N ILE A 162 22.55 -5.31 -14.67
CA ILE A 162 22.79 -5.97 -15.96
C ILE A 162 21.65 -5.70 -16.97
N LYS A 163 20.39 -5.65 -16.54
CA LYS A 163 19.26 -5.26 -17.40
C LYS A 163 19.32 -3.77 -17.79
N LEU A 164 19.81 -2.91 -16.89
CA LEU A 164 19.97 -1.48 -17.13
C LEU A 164 21.07 -1.18 -18.17
N LEU A 165 22.15 -1.97 -18.18
CA LEU A 165 23.16 -1.96 -19.25
C LEU A 165 22.57 -2.48 -20.57
N LYS A 166 21.81 -3.58 -20.56
CA LYS A 166 21.20 -4.12 -21.78
C LYS A 166 20.23 -3.15 -22.46
N SER A 167 19.47 -2.35 -21.71
CA SER A 167 18.57 -1.34 -22.29
C SER A 167 19.31 -0.19 -22.99
N SER A 168 20.49 0.21 -22.49
CA SER A 168 21.33 1.21 -23.17
C SER A 168 22.04 0.63 -24.39
N PHE A 169 22.34 -0.67 -24.42
CA PHE A 169 22.88 -1.34 -25.60
C PHE A 169 21.84 -1.59 -26.70
N LEU A 170 20.56 -1.79 -26.35
CA LEU A 170 19.49 -2.03 -27.32
C LEU A 170 19.03 -0.76 -28.07
N PHE A 171 19.19 0.43 -27.49
CA PHE A 171 18.90 1.70 -28.17
C PHE A 171 19.94 2.07 -29.24
N SER A 172 21.11 1.41 -29.24
CA SER A 172 22.19 1.62 -30.21
C SER A 172 22.23 0.55 -31.32
N SER A 173 21.10 -0.10 -31.62
CA SER A 173 21.03 -1.14 -32.65
C SER A 173 21.15 -0.64 -34.10
N ASN A 174 21.17 0.68 -34.34
CA ASN A 174 21.35 1.23 -35.70
C ASN A 174 22.81 1.58 -36.07
N GLY A 175 23.79 1.38 -35.17
CA GLY A 175 25.20 1.76 -35.41
C GLY A 175 26.24 0.62 -35.37
N PHE A 176 25.88 -0.55 -34.82
CA PHE A 176 26.86 -1.56 -34.37
C PHE A 176 27.76 -2.16 -35.47
N SER A 177 27.32 -2.15 -36.74
CA SER A 177 28.10 -2.67 -37.87
C SER A 177 29.26 -1.74 -38.28
N ARG A 178 29.12 -0.42 -38.11
CA ARG A 178 30.15 0.55 -38.51
C ARG A 178 31.25 0.68 -37.45
N ASP A 179 30.88 0.69 -36.18
CA ASP A 179 31.83 0.94 -35.09
C ASP A 179 32.68 -0.28 -34.74
N ALA A 180 32.18 -1.50 -34.94
CA ALA A 180 32.95 -2.72 -34.72
C ALA A 180 34.13 -2.86 -35.70
N LYS A 181 33.97 -2.41 -36.96
CA LYS A 181 35.05 -2.42 -37.96
C LYS A 181 36.13 -1.38 -37.67
N ILE A 182 35.72 -0.20 -37.19
CA ILE A 182 36.64 0.87 -36.82
C ILE A 182 37.46 0.46 -35.57
N LEU A 183 36.81 -0.18 -34.59
CA LEU A 183 37.47 -0.64 -33.38
C LEU A 183 38.46 -1.79 -33.65
N ALA A 184 38.10 -2.74 -34.52
CA ALA A 184 39.00 -3.81 -34.95
C ALA A 184 40.21 -3.27 -35.73
N GLY A 185 39.99 -2.28 -36.60
CA GLY A 185 41.06 -1.59 -37.32
C GLY A 185 42.01 -0.82 -36.40
N ALA A 186 41.46 -0.11 -35.41
CA ALA A 186 42.24 0.64 -34.42
C ALA A 186 43.08 -0.30 -33.54
N ALA A 187 42.51 -1.42 -33.07
CA ALA A 187 43.24 -2.41 -32.29
C ALA A 187 44.37 -3.08 -33.10
N GLY A 188 44.12 -3.41 -34.37
CA GLY A 188 45.15 -3.96 -35.27
C GLY A 188 46.29 -2.98 -35.54
N GLY A 189 45.97 -1.70 -35.78
CA GLY A 189 46.97 -0.64 -35.98
C GLY A 189 47.85 -0.41 -34.75
N LEU A 190 47.27 -0.46 -33.55
CA LEU A 190 48.01 -0.28 -32.29
C LEU A 190 48.98 -1.43 -32.04
N ILE A 191 48.57 -2.66 -32.32
CA ILE A 191 49.44 -3.84 -32.20
C ILE A 191 50.60 -3.76 -33.20
N LEU A 192 50.35 -3.35 -34.44
CA LEU A 192 51.39 -3.15 -35.47
C LEU A 192 52.37 -2.02 -35.11
N ALA A 193 51.87 -0.91 -34.57
CA ALA A 193 52.73 0.19 -34.13
C ALA A 193 53.63 -0.24 -32.95
N ILE A 194 53.09 -1.01 -32.00
CA ILE A 194 53.86 -1.53 -30.87
C ILE A 194 54.89 -2.58 -31.32
N SER A 195 54.54 -3.45 -32.27
CA SER A 195 55.50 -4.45 -32.78
C SER A 195 56.63 -3.80 -33.58
N LEU A 196 56.33 -2.79 -34.41
CA LEU A 196 57.34 -2.01 -35.14
C LEU A 196 58.22 -1.18 -34.20
N TRP A 197 57.65 -0.58 -33.16
CA TRP A 197 58.43 0.12 -32.12
C TRP A 197 59.39 -0.86 -31.45
N ARG A 198 58.89 -2.02 -30.99
CA ARG A 198 59.73 -3.03 -30.33
C ARG A 198 60.84 -3.54 -31.24
N TYR A 199 60.55 -3.73 -32.53
CA TYR A 199 61.55 -4.12 -33.52
C TYR A 199 62.63 -3.04 -33.70
N TYR A 200 62.24 -1.77 -33.91
CA TYR A 200 63.17 -0.64 -34.05
C TYR A 200 64.08 -0.47 -32.82
N ARG A 201 63.53 -0.66 -31.62
CA ARG A 201 64.29 -0.57 -30.37
C ARG A 201 65.28 -1.73 -30.19
N SER A 202 64.96 -2.92 -30.69
CA SER A 202 65.90 -4.05 -30.69
C SER A 202 67.03 -3.88 -31.69
N THR A 203 66.79 -3.25 -32.85
CA THR A 203 67.83 -3.01 -33.87
C THR A 203 68.79 -1.86 -33.54
N MET A 204 68.39 -0.90 -32.69
CA MET A 204 69.28 0.17 -32.21
C MET A 204 70.15 -0.20 -31.00
N ASN A 205 69.88 -1.34 -30.37
CA ASN A 205 70.63 -1.85 -29.21
C ASN A 205 71.57 -3.03 -29.57
N SER A 206 71.84 -3.25 -30.86
CA SER A 206 72.85 -4.20 -31.36
C SER A 206 74.07 -3.50 -31.93
#